data_AF-A0A830DI41-F1
#
_entry.id   AF-A0A830DI41-F1
#
_cell.length_a   1.000
_cell.length_b   1.000
_cell.length_c   1.000
_cell.angle_alpha   90.00
_cell.angle_beta   90.00
_cell.angle_gamma   90.00
#
_symmetry.space_group_name_H-M   'P 1'
#
loop_
_entity.id
_entity.type
_entity.pdbx_description
1 polymer ?
#
loop_
_entity_poly.entity_id
_entity_poly.type
_entity_poly.pdbx_seq_one_letter_code
_entity_poly.pdbx_strand_id
1 'polypeptide(L)' 'MKQILPPKAKISKEAKETMQECVSEFISFVTGEASDKYDICWALGNLGFDDYAGIMNRYLEKYRVAEGEKGN' A
#
# COMPACT_ATOMS: atom_id res chain seq x y z
N MET A 1 9.17 -8.60 2.88
CA MET A 1 9.02 -9.61 3.97
C MET A 1 10.29 -9.81 4.80
N LYS A 2 11.43 -10.26 4.25
CA LYS A 2 12.63 -10.55 5.06
C LYS A 2 13.18 -9.35 5.87
N GLN A 3 13.05 -8.13 5.35
CA GLN A 3 13.60 -6.92 5.98
C GLN A 3 12.98 -6.60 7.36
N ILE A 4 11.76 -7.07 7.64
CA ILE A 4 11.09 -6.85 8.92
C ILE A 4 11.29 -8.02 9.91
N LEU A 5 12.00 -9.07 9.49
CA LEU A 5 12.23 -10.27 10.31
C LEU A 5 13.65 -10.26 10.87
N PRO A 6 13.90 -11.00 11.98
CA PRO A 6 15.26 -11.23 12.48
C PRO A 6 16.19 -11.80 11.39
N PRO A 7 17.50 -11.46 11.38
CA PRO A 7 18.41 -11.81 10.29
C PRO A 7 18.49 -13.31 9.93
N LYS A 8 18.23 -14.20 10.90
CA LYS A 8 18.28 -15.67 10.72
C LYS A 8 16.89 -16.32 10.61
N ALA A 9 15.82 -15.53 10.54
CA ALA A 9 14.47 -16.07 10.39
C ALA A 9 14.31 -16.79 9.06
N LYS A 10 13.76 -18.01 9.12
CA LYS A 10 13.39 -18.80 7.93
C LYS A 10 11.91 -18.56 7.63
N ILE A 11 11.59 -18.45 6.35
CA ILE A 11 10.22 -18.41 5.84
C ILE A 11 10.08 -19.62 4.93
N SER A 12 9.05 -20.44 5.12
CA SER A 12 8.77 -21.58 4.25
C SER A 12 8.44 -21.11 2.83
N LYS A 13 8.43 -22.04 1.87
CA LYS A 13 8.07 -21.70 0.49
C LYS A 13 6.59 -21.33 0.42
N GLU A 14 5.75 -22.12 1.08
CA GLU A 14 4.30 -22.01 1.13
C GLU A 14 3.90 -20.65 1.73
N ALA A 15 4.53 -20.23 2.83
CA ALA A 15 4.24 -18.94 3.45
C ALA A 15 4.60 -17.74 2.55
N LYS A 16 5.59 -17.88 1.66
CA LYS A 16 5.90 -16.83 0.67
C LYS A 16 4.85 -16.78 -0.42
N GLU A 17 4.43 -17.94 -0.92
CA GLU A 17 3.42 -18.06 -1.98
C GLU A 17 2.08 -17.52 -1.49
N THR A 18 1.62 -17.93 -0.31
CA THR A 18 0.40 -17.38 0.31
C THR A 18 0.46 -15.86 0.47
N MET A 19 1.60 -15.32 0.92
CA MET A 19 1.74 -13.86 1.05
C MET A 19 1.77 -13.12 -0.29
N GLN A 20 2.21 -13.76 -1.38
CA GLN A 20 2.11 -13.21 -2.73
C GLN A 20 0.66 -13.21 -3.24
N GLU A 21 -0.09 -14.26 -2.95
CA GLU A 21 -1.52 -14.33 -3.27
C GLU A 21 -2.29 -13.25 -2.48
N CYS A 22 -2.09 -13.18 -1.16
CA CYS A 22 -2.74 -12.19 -0.30
C CYS A 22 -2.44 -10.75 -0.73
N VAL A 23 -1.21 -10.42 -1.15
CA VAL A 23 -0.91 -9.04 -1.61
C VAL A 23 -1.58 -8.74 -2.95
N SER A 24 -1.74 -9.74 -3.82
CA SER A 24 -2.44 -9.58 -5.10
C SER A 24 -3.94 -9.34 -4.88
N GLU A 25 -4.55 -10.07 -3.95
CA GLU A 25 -5.92 -9.84 -3.50
C GLU A 25 -6.08 -8.49 -2.82
N PHE A 26 -5.15 -8.12 -1.93
CA PHE A 26 -5.16 -6.81 -1.25
C PHE A 26 -5.18 -5.66 -2.25
N ILE A 27 -4.32 -5.70 -3.28
CA ILE A 27 -4.32 -4.69 -4.34
C ILE A 27 -5.70 -4.65 -5.01
N SER A 28 -6.21 -5.80 -5.44
CA SER A 28 -7.50 -5.90 -6.12
C SER A 28 -8.65 -5.37 -5.27
N PHE A 29 -8.63 -5.65 -3.97
CA PHE A 29 -9.65 -5.22 -3.02
C PHE A 29 -9.60 -3.71 -2.76
N VAL A 30 -8.42 -3.15 -2.48
CA VAL A 30 -8.25 -1.70 -2.27
C VAL A 30 -8.61 -0.93 -3.53
N THR A 31 -8.19 -1.40 -4.71
CA THR A 31 -8.55 -0.75 -5.99
C THR A 31 -10.01 -0.92 -6.34
N GLY A 32 -10.65 -2.03 -5.92
CA GLY A 32 -12.08 -2.24 -6.11
C GLY A 32 -12.93 -1.32 -5.23
N GLU A 33 -12.47 -1.07 -4.00
CA GLU A 33 -13.09 -0.12 -3.08
C GLU A 33 -12.86 1.34 -3.54
N ALA A 34 -11.69 1.63 -4.11
CA ALA A 34 -11.39 2.87 -4.81
C ALA A 34 -12.15 2.95 -6.15
N SER A 35 -13.46 3.20 -6.06
CA SER A 35 -14.30 3.47 -7.23
C SER A 35 -14.06 4.88 -7.79
N ASP A 36 -14.68 5.20 -8.93
CA ASP A 36 -14.62 6.54 -9.55
C ASP A 36 -14.96 7.71 -8.61
N LYS A 37 -15.63 7.43 -7.48
CA LYS A 37 -16.06 8.44 -6.49
C LYS A 37 -15.09 8.64 -5.33
N TYR A 38 -14.19 7.70 -5.05
CA TYR A 38 -13.36 7.70 -3.84
C TYR A 38 -11.90 7.42 -4.17
N ASP A 39 -10.97 8.17 -3.57
CA ASP A 39 -9.55 7.95 -3.80
C ASP A 39 -8.99 6.77 -2.98
N ILE A 40 -7.75 6.39 -3.29
CA ILE A 40 -7.05 5.28 -2.62
C ILE A 40 -6.89 5.54 -1.12
N CYS A 41 -6.73 6.79 -0.68
CA CYS A 41 -6.57 7.12 0.74
C CYS A 41 -7.87 6.90 1.50
N TRP A 42 -9.01 7.29 0.92
CA TRP A 42 -10.33 7.01 1.47
C TRP A 42 -10.61 5.51 1.51
N ALA A 43 -10.32 4.79 0.43
CA ALA A 43 -10.52 3.34 0.37
C ALA A 43 -9.71 2.61 1.46
N LEU A 44 -8.44 2.99 1.65
CA LEU A 44 -7.62 2.44 2.73
C LEU A 44 -8.23 2.70 4.12
N GLY A 45 -8.72 3.92 4.38
CA GLY A 45 -9.39 4.24 5.65
C GLY A 45 -10.69 3.45 5.84
N ASN A 46 -11.53 3.35 4.81
CA ASN A 46 -12.80 2.61 4.88
C ASN A 46 -12.59 1.11 5.16
N LEU A 47 -11.49 0.55 4.65
CA LEU A 47 -11.10 -0.84 4.87
C LEU A 47 -10.34 -1.05 6.21
N GLY A 48 -10.17 -0.02 7.03
CA GLY A 48 -9.51 -0.08 8.34
C GLY A 48 -7.97 -0.05 8.28
N PHE A 49 -7.39 0.40 7.18
CA PHE A 49 -5.95 0.61 7.00
C PHE A 49 -5.55 2.09 7.21
N ASP A 50 -6.05 2.72 8.27
CA ASP A 50 -5.86 4.16 8.55
C ASP A 50 -4.40 4.59 8.58
N ASP A 51 -3.51 3.76 9.17
CA ASP A 51 -2.07 4.01 9.21
C ASP A 51 -1.46 4.11 7.80
N TYR A 52 -1.96 3.28 6.87
CA TYR A 52 -1.52 3.29 5.48
C TYR A 52 -2.10 4.49 4.72
N ALA A 53 -3.34 4.86 4.99
CA ALA A 53 -3.96 6.07 4.42
C ALA A 53 -3.17 7.33 4.80
N GLY A 54 -2.74 7.44 6.06
CA GLY A 54 -1.90 8.55 6.54
C GLY A 54 -0.54 8.61 5.83
N ILE A 55 0.14 7.48 5.68
CA ILE A 55 1.42 7.39 4.96
C ILE A 55 1.24 7.74 3.48
N MET A 56 0.20 7.22 2.83
CA MET A 56 -0.10 7.47 1.42
C MET A 56 -0.38 8.94 1.15
N ASN A 57 -1.20 9.59 1.98
CA ASN A 57 -1.46 11.03 1.88
C ASN A 57 -0.17 11.86 1.95
N ARG A 58 0.72 11.54 2.90
CA ARG A 58 2.01 12.24 3.02
C ARG A 58 2.91 12.01 1.81
N TYR A 59 2.88 10.81 1.24
CA TYR A 59 3.63 10.50 0.02
C TYR A 59 3.10 11.32 -1.17
N LEU A 60 1.78 11.34 -1.38
CA LEU A 60 1.13 12.08 -2.47
C LEU A 60 1.39 13.58 -2.37
N GLU A 61 1.40 14.14 -1.16
CA GLU A 61 1.72 15.55 -0.95
C GLU A 61 3.14 15.88 -1.42
N LYS A 62 4.13 15.08 -0.99
CA LYS A 62 5.52 15.24 -1.44
C LYS A 62 5.66 15.06 -2.95
N TYR A 63 4.95 14.09 -3.52
CA TYR A 63 4.96 13.83 -4.95
C TYR A 63 4.43 15.03 -5.75
N ARG A 64 3.32 15.65 -5.31
CA ARG A 64 2.74 16.84 -5.95
C ARG A 64 3.69 18.04 -5.93
N VAL A 65 4.36 18.28 -4.81
CA VAL A 65 5.37 19.34 -4.70
C VAL A 65 6.51 19.08 -5.69
N ALA A 66 7.05 17.86 -5.73
CA ALA A 66 8.15 17.51 -6.62
C ALA A 66 7.77 17.60 -8.11
N GLU A 67 6.54 17.23 -8.48
CA GLU A 67 6.05 17.39 -9.87
C GLU A 67 5.79 18.87 -10.22
N GLY A 68 5.30 19.66 -9.27
CA GLY A 68 5.13 21.11 -9.45
C GLY A 68 6.45 21.87 -9.64
N GLU A 69 7.51 21.44 -8.95
CA GLU A 69 8.88 21.97 -9.12
C GLU A 69 9.50 21.62 -10.48
N LYS A 70 9.11 20.50 -11.10
CA LYS A 70 9.56 20.12 -12.46
C LYS A 70 8.83 20.86 -13.58
N GLY A 71 7.67 21.44 -13.29
CA GLY A 71 6.83 22.15 -14.25
C GLY A 71 7.13 23.65 -14.38
N ASN A 72 7.97 24.20 -13.50
CA ASN A 72 8.49 25.57 -13.53
C ASN A 72 9.94 25.61 -14.03
#